data_AF-A0A2D6AWS2-F1
#
_entry.id   AF-A0A2D6AWS2-F1
#
_cell.length_a   1.000
_cell.length_b   1.000
_cell.length_c   1.000
_cell.angle_alpha   90.00
_cell.angle_beta   90.00
_cell.angle_gamma   90.00
#
_symmetry.space_group_name_H-M   'P 1'
#
loop_
_entity.id
_entity.type
_entity.pdbx_description
1 polymer ?
#
loop_
_entity_poly.entity_id
_entity_poly.type
_entity_poly.pdbx_seq_one_letter_code
_entity_poly.pdbx_strand_id
1 'polypeptide(L)'
;MIIPKFVPWPEIDNKLVIKNTPIFFLYFGLVFNTLGQDPSSVFSFDQDGFCINENLGITNTSTDATSYLWDYCFESLVQDGEYTDLGSQGVNNVEGIELVYEQGVWNGFINDRSTGVLKRLGFGSSLTNTPSISDVSLSGSAITDLNDIRLIEEDGVWYGIGIGYRTEKVYR
;
A
#
# COMPACT_ATOMS: atom_id res chain seq x y z
N MET A 1 27.46 -1.16 3.45
CA MET A 1 26.17 -0.60 3.05
C MET A 1 25.68 0.26 4.20
N ILE A 2 25.70 1.58 4.06
CA ILE A 2 25.31 2.51 5.13
C ILE A 2 23.83 2.80 4.93
N ILE A 3 22.99 2.32 5.83
CA ILE A 3 21.57 2.68 5.89
C ILE A 3 21.52 4.04 6.61
N PRO A 4 21.08 5.13 5.97
CA PRO A 4 20.93 6.39 6.67
C PRO A 4 19.78 6.24 7.68
N LYS A 5 20.10 6.47 8.97
CA LYS A 5 19.10 6.62 10.02
C LYS A 5 18.24 7.84 9.71
N PHE A 6 16.94 7.62 9.54
CA PHE A 6 15.95 8.70 9.53
C PHE A 6 15.96 9.40 10.89
N VAL A 7 16.21 10.71 10.86
CA VAL A 7 15.97 11.60 12.01
C VAL A 7 14.46 11.82 12.08
N PRO A 8 13.79 11.63 13.24
CA PRO A 8 12.37 11.93 13.35
C PRO A 8 12.18 13.45 13.25
N TRP A 9 11.36 13.90 12.30
CA TRP A 9 10.96 15.30 12.17
C TRP A 9 9.83 15.64 13.15
N PRO A 10 9.70 16.92 13.57
CA PRO A 10 8.91 17.31 14.72
C PRO A 10 7.42 17.21 14.43
N GLU A 11 6.70 16.64 15.39
CA GLU A 11 5.25 16.59 15.45
C GLU A 11 4.73 18.05 15.48
N ILE A 12 4.11 18.51 14.38
CA ILE A 12 3.46 19.83 14.36
C ILE A 12 2.06 19.68 14.93
N ASP A 13 1.95 20.07 16.19
CA ASP A 13 0.78 20.01 17.04
C ASP A 13 -0.29 21.03 16.58
N ASN A 14 -1.04 20.72 15.52
CA ASN A 14 -2.10 21.59 15.01
C ASN A 14 -3.37 21.48 15.88
N LYS A 15 -3.37 22.17 17.03
CA LYS A 15 -4.61 22.38 17.82
C LYS A 15 -5.57 23.30 17.07
N LEU A 16 -6.74 22.76 16.71
CA LEU A 16 -7.89 23.49 16.19
C LEU A 16 -8.37 24.55 17.20
N VAL A 17 -8.24 25.83 16.87
CA VAL A 17 -8.86 26.94 17.64
C VAL A 17 -9.99 27.55 16.81
N ILE A 18 -11.24 27.21 17.14
CA ILE A 18 -12.42 27.86 16.55
C ILE A 18 -12.65 29.19 17.29
N LYS A 19 -12.50 30.32 16.60
CA LYS A 19 -12.93 31.63 17.10
C LYS A 19 -14.24 32.02 16.44
N ASN A 20 -15.35 31.92 17.19
CA ASN A 20 -16.65 32.44 16.77
C ASN A 20 -16.63 33.97 16.85
N THR A 21 -16.82 34.66 15.72
CA THR A 21 -17.04 36.11 15.68
C THR A 21 -18.47 36.40 15.21
N PRO A 22 -19.28 37.22 15.92
CA PRO A 22 -20.66 37.48 15.52
C PRO A 22 -20.74 38.54 14.41
N ILE A 23 -21.49 38.24 13.35
CA ILE A 23 -21.73 39.14 12.21
C ILE A 23 -22.90 40.08 12.53
N PHE A 24 -22.66 41.39 12.47
CA PHE A 24 -23.69 42.44 12.62
C PHE A 24 -24.35 42.70 11.26
N PHE A 25 -25.66 42.48 11.15
CA PHE A 25 -26.43 42.65 9.91
C PHE A 25 -26.80 44.13 9.71
N LEU A 26 -26.39 44.72 8.58
CA LEU A 26 -26.96 45.96 8.05
C LEU A 26 -27.31 45.72 6.58
N TYR A 27 -28.62 45.61 6.34
CA TYR A 27 -29.23 45.23 5.08
C TYR A 27 -29.30 46.46 4.16
N PHE A 28 -28.51 46.47 3.09
CA PHE A 28 -28.79 47.29 1.91
C PHE A 28 -28.53 46.45 0.67
N GLY A 29 -29.55 46.35 -0.19
CA GLY A 29 -29.61 45.39 -1.28
C GLY A 29 -28.44 45.51 -2.26
N LEU A 30 -27.59 44.48 -2.24
CA LEU A 30 -26.72 44.12 -3.33
C LEU A 30 -26.95 42.64 -3.58
N VAL A 31 -27.36 42.29 -4.80
CA VAL A 31 -27.37 40.91 -5.27
C VAL A 31 -25.90 40.50 -5.35
N PHE A 32 -25.39 39.90 -4.27
CA PHE A 32 -24.10 39.24 -4.33
C PHE A 32 -24.28 38.03 -5.25
N ASN A 33 -23.77 38.14 -6.47
CA ASN A 33 -23.40 36.96 -7.24
C ASN A 33 -22.31 36.26 -6.41
N THR A 34 -22.73 35.36 -5.52
CA THR A 34 -21.80 34.42 -4.89
C THR A 34 -21.50 33.38 -5.95
N LEU A 35 -20.52 33.69 -6.81
CA LEU A 35 -19.84 32.66 -7.56
C LEU A 35 -19.07 31.88 -6.50
N GLY A 36 -19.56 30.69 -6.13
CA GLY A 36 -18.71 29.71 -5.48
C GLY A 36 -17.59 29.40 -6.45
N GLN A 37 -16.42 30.01 -6.25
CA GLN A 37 -15.23 29.66 -7.02
C GLN A 37 -14.71 28.36 -6.40
N ASP A 38 -14.71 27.30 -7.19
CA ASP A 38 -14.16 26.02 -6.75
C ASP A 38 -12.65 26.16 -6.58
N PRO A 39 -12.06 25.59 -5.50
CA PRO A 39 -10.63 25.64 -5.31
C PRO A 39 -9.92 24.98 -6.51
N SER A 40 -8.97 25.70 -7.10
CA SER A 40 -8.07 25.14 -8.12
C SER A 40 -6.79 24.68 -7.44
N SER A 41 -6.39 23.44 -7.67
CA SER A 41 -5.13 22.90 -7.16
C SER A 41 -4.03 23.06 -8.20
N VAL A 42 -3.07 23.93 -7.95
CA VAL A 42 -1.94 24.18 -8.85
C VAL A 42 -0.69 24.47 -8.03
N PHE A 43 0.47 24.08 -8.56
CA PHE A 43 1.77 24.47 -8.03
C PHE A 43 2.77 24.69 -9.15
N SER A 44 3.85 25.41 -8.83
CA SER A 44 4.97 25.60 -9.73
C SER A 44 6.28 25.22 -9.07
N PHE A 45 7.24 24.86 -9.90
CA PHE A 45 8.62 24.69 -9.51
C PHE A 45 9.40 26.01 -9.69
N ASP A 46 10.47 26.17 -8.92
CA ASP A 46 11.36 27.32 -9.00
C ASP A 46 12.32 27.29 -10.21
N GLN A 47 12.55 26.11 -10.78
CA GLN A 47 13.41 25.92 -11.96
C GLN A 47 12.95 24.75 -12.84
N ASP A 48 13.44 24.76 -14.09
CA ASP A 48 13.21 23.70 -15.07
C ASP A 48 14.33 22.64 -14.97
N GLY A 49 14.04 21.51 -14.33
CA GLY A 49 14.95 20.38 -14.19
C GLY A 49 15.70 20.34 -12.85
N PHE A 50 15.95 19.12 -12.36
CA PHE A 50 16.53 18.87 -11.03
C PHE A 50 17.52 17.72 -11.09
N CYS A 51 18.64 17.85 -10.38
CA CYS A 51 19.56 16.73 -10.15
C CYS A 51 19.24 16.01 -8.84
N ILE A 52 19.70 14.77 -8.73
CA ILE A 52 19.66 14.04 -7.46
C ILE A 52 20.48 14.79 -6.39
N ASN A 53 19.92 14.93 -5.19
CA ASN A 53 20.48 15.67 -4.05
C ASN A 53 20.50 17.21 -4.17
N GLU A 54 19.73 17.80 -5.09
CA GLU A 54 19.46 19.25 -5.07
C GLU A 54 18.21 19.58 -4.24
N ASN A 55 18.20 20.77 -3.65
CA ASN A 55 16.99 21.28 -3.01
C ASN A 55 15.97 21.67 -4.08
N LEU A 56 14.74 21.18 -3.93
CA LEU A 56 13.61 21.47 -4.80
C LEU A 56 12.72 22.53 -4.16
N GLY A 57 12.56 23.69 -4.81
CA GLY A 57 11.59 24.70 -4.41
C GLY A 57 10.23 24.43 -5.04
N ILE A 58 9.20 24.24 -4.21
CA ILE A 58 7.81 24.09 -4.65
C ILE A 58 6.99 25.27 -4.14
N THR A 59 6.28 25.95 -5.04
CA THR A 59 5.37 27.05 -4.69
C THR A 59 3.93 26.64 -4.94
N ASN A 60 3.08 26.69 -3.90
CA ASN A 60 1.65 26.51 -4.06
C ASN A 60 1.04 27.75 -4.75
N THR A 61 0.37 27.53 -5.88
CA THR A 61 -0.33 28.57 -6.64
C THR A 61 -1.82 28.26 -6.76
N SER A 62 -2.36 27.48 -5.82
CA SER A 62 -3.78 27.16 -5.74
C SER A 62 -4.61 28.42 -5.53
N THR A 63 -5.75 28.51 -6.20
CA THR A 63 -6.72 29.58 -6.01
C THR A 63 -7.92 29.07 -5.24
N ASP A 64 -8.57 29.94 -4.47
CA ASP A 64 -9.81 29.66 -3.74
C ASP A 64 -9.73 28.49 -2.73
N ALA A 65 -8.52 28.01 -2.42
CA ALA A 65 -8.24 26.99 -1.42
C ALA A 65 -7.86 27.62 -0.06
N THR A 66 -8.45 27.13 1.01
CA THR A 66 -8.15 27.56 2.40
C THR A 66 -7.19 26.62 3.13
N SER A 67 -6.93 25.44 2.55
CA SER A 67 -5.99 24.44 3.04
C SER A 67 -5.45 23.61 1.87
N TYR A 68 -4.31 22.96 2.08
CA TYR A 68 -3.66 22.11 1.08
C TYR A 68 -2.95 20.96 1.79
N LEU A 69 -2.85 19.83 1.10
CA LEU A 69 -2.12 18.64 1.53
C LEU A 69 -1.06 18.35 0.49
N TRP A 70 0.19 18.22 0.93
CA TRP A 70 1.28 17.73 0.08
C TRP A 70 1.50 16.26 0.37
N ASP A 71 1.17 15.41 -0.59
CA ASP A 71 1.43 13.98 -0.52
C ASP A 71 2.67 13.64 -1.37
N TYR A 72 3.76 13.30 -0.70
CA TYR A 72 5.03 12.92 -1.33
C TYR A 72 5.22 11.39 -1.38
N CYS A 73 4.22 10.62 -0.90
CA CYS A 73 4.27 9.17 -0.81
C CYS A 73 3.38 8.51 -1.87
N PHE A 74 3.93 7.48 -2.53
CA PHE A 74 3.17 6.55 -3.36
C PHE A 74 2.41 5.57 -2.45
N GLU A 75 1.31 5.98 -1.84
CA GLU A 75 0.39 5.03 -1.17
C GLU A 75 -1.09 5.31 -1.47
N SER A 76 -1.35 6.09 -2.50
CA SER A 76 -2.67 6.16 -3.08
C SER A 76 -2.84 5.04 -4.11
N LEU A 77 -3.61 4.01 -3.78
CA LEU A 77 -4.29 3.13 -4.76
C LEU A 77 -5.33 3.94 -5.59
N VAL A 78 -4.99 5.16 -6.02
CA VAL A 78 -5.87 6.12 -6.70
C VAL A 78 -5.85 5.94 -8.21
N GLN A 79 -5.02 5.02 -8.71
CA GLN A 79 -5.24 4.46 -10.03
C GLN A 79 -6.15 3.25 -9.87
N ASP A 80 -7.33 3.29 -10.50
CA ASP A 80 -8.19 2.11 -10.64
C ASP A 80 -7.33 0.98 -11.21
N GLY A 81 -6.92 0.06 -10.34
CA GLY A 81 -6.14 -1.09 -10.74
C GLY A 81 -7.06 -2.03 -11.52
N GLU A 82 -6.70 -2.32 -12.76
CA GLU A 82 -7.35 -3.39 -13.50
C GLU A 82 -7.07 -4.72 -12.77
N TYR A 83 -8.12 -5.45 -12.39
CA TYR A 83 -7.96 -6.79 -11.85
C TYR A 83 -7.92 -7.80 -12.99
N THR A 84 -7.07 -8.82 -12.86
CA THR A 84 -7.05 -9.97 -13.77
C THR A 84 -7.40 -11.21 -12.97
N ASP A 85 -8.43 -11.94 -13.41
CA ASP A 85 -8.73 -13.26 -12.88
C ASP A 85 -7.66 -14.25 -13.40
N LEU A 86 -6.90 -14.84 -12.47
CA LEU A 86 -5.87 -15.84 -12.79
C LEU A 86 -6.44 -17.26 -12.93
N GLY A 87 -7.74 -17.45 -12.70
CA GLY A 87 -8.42 -18.73 -12.72
C GLY A 87 -8.07 -19.61 -11.51
N SER A 88 -8.51 -20.87 -11.55
CA SER A 88 -8.20 -21.83 -10.49
C SER A 88 -6.71 -22.19 -10.48
N GLN A 89 -6.10 -22.11 -9.29
CA GLN A 89 -4.71 -22.48 -9.07
C GLN A 89 -4.55 -23.94 -8.58
N GLY A 90 -5.56 -24.78 -8.85
CA GLY A 90 -5.59 -26.17 -8.38
C GLY A 90 -5.86 -26.32 -6.87
N VAL A 91 -6.52 -25.32 -6.29
CA VAL A 91 -6.94 -25.22 -4.88
C VAL A 91 -8.35 -24.62 -4.85
N ASN A 92 -9.14 -24.98 -3.83
CA ASN A 92 -10.57 -24.66 -3.78
C ASN A 92 -10.96 -23.80 -2.57
N ASN A 93 -10.07 -23.66 -1.58
CA ASN A 93 -10.31 -22.84 -0.40
C ASN A 93 -9.07 -22.01 -0.05
N VAL A 94 -8.77 -21.02 -0.90
CA VAL A 94 -7.60 -20.14 -0.76
C VAL A 94 -7.89 -19.06 0.27
N GLU A 95 -6.96 -18.84 1.21
CA GLU A 95 -7.12 -17.87 2.30
C GLU A 95 -5.93 -16.91 2.37
N GLY A 96 -4.70 -17.44 2.44
CA GLY A 96 -3.48 -16.66 2.53
C GLY A 96 -2.68 -16.66 1.23
N ILE A 97 -1.92 -15.58 1.05
CA ILE A 97 -0.86 -15.50 0.04
C ILE A 97 0.35 -14.78 0.62
N GLU A 98 1.54 -15.33 0.41
CA GLU A 98 2.81 -14.64 0.67
C GLU A 98 3.57 -14.50 -0.64
N LEU A 99 4.07 -13.29 -0.93
CA LEU A 99 4.91 -13.02 -2.10
C LEU A 99 6.37 -12.94 -1.70
N VAL A 100 7.22 -13.57 -2.50
CA VAL A 100 8.67 -13.57 -2.36
C VAL A 100 9.30 -13.11 -3.67
N TYR A 101 10.23 -12.16 -3.57
CA TYR A 101 11.08 -11.77 -4.68
C TYR A 101 12.53 -12.13 -4.38
N GLU A 102 13.07 -13.07 -5.14
CA GLU A 102 14.44 -13.54 -4.95
C GLU A 102 15.14 -13.66 -6.31
N GLN A 103 16.36 -13.15 -6.41
CA GLN A 103 17.20 -13.28 -7.62
C GLN A 103 16.51 -12.86 -8.94
N GLY A 104 15.65 -11.84 -8.87
CA GLY A 104 14.94 -11.34 -10.04
C GLY A 104 13.62 -12.06 -10.36
N VAL A 105 13.21 -13.02 -9.52
CA VAL A 105 12.04 -13.88 -9.74
C VAL A 105 11.01 -13.71 -8.63
N TRP A 106 9.77 -13.47 -9.04
CA TRP A 106 8.58 -13.44 -8.19
C TRP A 106 7.98 -14.83 -8.03
N ASN A 107 7.76 -15.22 -6.78
CA ASN A 107 7.01 -16.40 -6.39
C ASN A 107 5.90 -16.00 -5.42
N GLY A 108 4.69 -16.49 -5.64
CA GLY A 108 3.61 -16.44 -4.65
C GLY A 108 3.41 -17.81 -4.02
N PHE A 109 3.06 -17.85 -2.75
CA PHE A 109 2.75 -19.07 -2.03
C PHE A 109 1.33 -18.96 -1.50
N ILE A 110 0.45 -19.86 -1.90
CA ILE A 110 -0.94 -19.91 -1.44
C ILE A 110 -1.20 -21.23 -0.73
N ASN A 111 -2.16 -21.21 0.20
CA ASN A 111 -2.65 -22.39 0.90
C ASN A 111 -4.09 -22.70 0.51
N ASP A 112 -4.40 -23.99 0.45
CA ASP A 112 -5.78 -24.48 0.57
C ASP A 112 -6.06 -24.81 2.02
N ARG A 113 -6.93 -24.04 2.66
CA ARG A 113 -7.23 -24.21 4.07
C ARG A 113 -7.86 -25.56 4.39
N SER A 114 -8.72 -26.08 3.53
CA SER A 114 -9.43 -27.34 3.79
C SER A 114 -8.48 -28.55 3.79
N THR A 115 -7.49 -28.53 2.91
CA THR A 115 -6.60 -29.68 2.67
C THR A 115 -5.19 -29.50 3.22
N GLY A 116 -4.79 -28.27 3.53
CA GLY A 116 -3.41 -27.95 3.93
C GLY A 116 -2.41 -27.94 2.78
N VAL A 117 -2.88 -28.08 1.53
CA VAL A 117 -2.02 -28.07 0.35
C VAL A 117 -1.44 -26.68 0.14
N LEU A 118 -0.12 -26.60 -0.04
CA LEU A 118 0.57 -25.38 -0.44
C LEU A 118 0.88 -25.45 -1.93
N LYS A 119 0.59 -24.36 -2.64
CA LYS A 119 0.98 -24.16 -4.05
C LYS A 119 1.95 -23.00 -4.15
N ARG A 120 2.94 -23.15 -5.01
CA ARG A 120 3.82 -22.06 -5.46
C ARG A 120 3.38 -21.60 -6.85
N LEU A 121 3.15 -20.30 -6.98
CA LEU A 121 2.87 -19.55 -8.19
C LEU A 121 4.16 -18.88 -8.65
N GLY A 122 4.81 -19.42 -9.68
CA GLY A 122 6.01 -18.82 -10.27
C GLY A 122 5.63 -17.78 -11.31
N PHE A 123 5.68 -16.49 -10.94
CA PHE A 123 5.39 -15.36 -11.81
C PHE A 123 6.59 -14.95 -12.70
N GLY A 124 7.80 -15.42 -12.40
CA GLY A 124 8.98 -15.04 -13.18
C GLY A 124 9.39 -13.60 -12.88
N SER A 125 9.77 -12.82 -13.90
CA SER A 125 10.29 -11.47 -13.70
C SER A 125 9.25 -10.41 -13.34
N SER A 126 7.95 -10.71 -13.39
CA SER A 126 6.86 -9.74 -13.14
C SER A 126 5.62 -10.42 -12.58
N LEU A 127 4.96 -9.78 -11.60
CA LEU A 127 3.67 -10.21 -11.04
C LEU A 127 2.52 -10.15 -12.05
N THR A 128 2.69 -9.47 -13.19
CA THR A 128 1.69 -9.40 -14.27
C THR A 128 1.68 -10.62 -15.18
N ASN A 129 2.64 -11.55 -15.02
CA ASN A 129 2.70 -12.75 -15.83
C ASN A 129 1.66 -13.79 -15.37
N THR A 130 1.22 -14.66 -16.28
CA THR A 130 0.50 -15.88 -15.88
C THR A 130 1.44 -16.80 -15.10
N PRO A 131 1.12 -17.17 -13.84
CA PRO A 131 2.03 -17.95 -13.02
C PRO A 131 2.07 -19.41 -13.47
N SER A 132 3.26 -20.02 -13.34
CA SER A 132 3.38 -21.48 -13.33
C SER A 132 3.00 -22.02 -11.96
N ILE A 133 2.19 -23.08 -11.91
CA ILE A 133 1.71 -23.65 -10.64
C ILE A 133 2.50 -24.93 -10.31
N SER A 134 2.98 -25.03 -9.08
CA SER A 134 3.68 -26.23 -8.58
C SER A 134 3.29 -26.54 -7.13
N ASP A 135 3.30 -27.82 -6.76
CA ASP A 135 3.08 -28.24 -5.37
C ASP A 135 4.30 -27.92 -4.50
N VAL A 136 4.04 -27.45 -3.28
CA VAL A 136 5.05 -27.35 -2.23
C VAL A 136 4.86 -28.54 -1.29
N SER A 137 5.84 -29.45 -1.29
CA SER A 137 5.81 -30.62 -0.43
C SER A 137 6.26 -30.24 0.98
N LEU A 138 5.40 -30.44 1.96
CA LEU A 138 5.74 -30.34 3.37
C LEU A 138 6.10 -31.73 3.91
N SER A 139 7.22 -31.83 4.61
CA SER A 139 7.56 -33.04 5.36
C SER A 139 6.81 -33.08 6.68
N GLY A 140 6.19 -34.21 7.02
CA GLY A 140 5.51 -34.42 8.31
C GLY A 140 4.01 -34.67 8.16
N SER A 141 3.26 -34.44 9.23
CA SER A 141 1.81 -34.58 9.22
C SER A 141 1.15 -33.46 8.40
N ALA A 142 0.06 -33.79 7.72
CA ALA A 142 -0.71 -32.82 6.96
C ALA A 142 -1.19 -31.67 7.87
N ILE A 143 -0.95 -30.42 7.45
CA ILE A 143 -1.39 -29.22 8.16
C ILE A 143 -2.81 -28.87 7.72
N THR A 144 -3.82 -29.49 8.32
CA THR A 144 -5.22 -29.14 8.01
C THR A 144 -5.59 -27.80 8.63
N ASP A 145 -6.40 -26.99 7.93
CA ASP A 145 -6.94 -25.71 8.41
C ASP A 145 -5.90 -24.59 8.57
N LEU A 146 -4.83 -24.64 7.76
CA LEU A 146 -3.87 -23.55 7.60
C LEU A 146 -4.56 -22.32 6.99
N ASN A 147 -4.47 -21.16 7.63
CA ASN A 147 -5.15 -19.95 7.22
C ASN A 147 -4.22 -18.96 6.53
N ASP A 148 -3.11 -18.64 7.17
CA ASP A 148 -2.11 -17.72 6.66
C ASP A 148 -0.72 -18.30 6.84
N ILE A 149 0.21 -17.86 5.99
CA ILE A 149 1.62 -18.25 6.01
C ILE A 149 2.50 -17.02 5.89
N ARG A 150 3.63 -17.05 6.58
CA ARG A 150 4.70 -16.05 6.45
C ARG A 150 5.99 -16.77 6.16
N LEU A 151 6.73 -16.26 5.18
CA LEU A 151 8.02 -16.82 4.80
C LEU A 151 9.12 -15.86 5.21
N ILE A 152 10.19 -16.41 5.81
CA ILE A 152 11.35 -15.65 6.25
C ILE A 152 12.58 -16.40 5.74
N GLU A 153 13.51 -15.67 5.15
CA GLU A 153 14.80 -16.19 4.73
C GLU A 153 15.87 -15.78 5.76
N GLU A 154 16.64 -16.75 6.23
CA GLU A 154 17.80 -16.53 7.09
C GLU A 154 18.96 -17.39 6.58
N ASP A 155 20.09 -16.75 6.23
CA ASP A 155 21.34 -17.38 5.79
C ASP A 155 21.17 -18.40 4.63
N GLY A 156 20.34 -18.07 3.65
CA GLY A 156 20.02 -18.90 2.48
C GLY A 156 18.99 -19.98 2.75
N VAL A 157 18.40 -20.00 3.95
CA VAL A 157 17.40 -21.00 4.36
C VAL A 157 16.05 -20.32 4.53
N TRP A 158 15.05 -20.85 3.84
CA TRP A 158 13.67 -20.41 3.95
C TRP A 158 12.94 -21.14 5.08
N TYR A 159 12.34 -20.36 5.98
CA TYR A 159 11.46 -20.81 7.04
C TYR A 159 10.04 -20.33 6.75
N GLY A 160 9.04 -21.16 7.09
CA GLY A 160 7.64 -20.80 6.98
C GLY A 160 6.97 -20.86 8.34
N ILE A 161 6.24 -19.82 8.72
CA ILE A 161 5.38 -19.82 9.92
C ILE A 161 3.94 -19.80 9.45
N GLY A 162 3.17 -20.80 9.89
CA GLY A 162 1.76 -20.93 9.54
C GLY A 162 0.86 -20.83 10.77
N ILE A 163 -0.35 -20.31 10.61
CA ILE A 163 -1.36 -20.30 11.66
C ILE A 163 -2.60 -21.09 11.23
N GLY A 164 -3.12 -21.92 12.14
CA GLY A 164 -4.36 -22.64 11.89
C GLY A 164 -5.58 -21.93 12.47
N TYR A 165 -6.64 -21.74 11.68
CA TYR A 165 -7.79 -20.91 12.09
C TYR A 165 -8.60 -21.51 13.25
N ARG A 166 -9.02 -22.78 13.16
CA ARG A 166 -9.78 -23.51 14.19
C ARG A 166 -8.89 -24.39 15.05
N THR A 167 -7.70 -24.73 14.57
CA THR A 167 -6.80 -25.61 15.32
C THR A 167 -6.09 -24.88 16.45
N GLU A 168 -6.09 -23.53 16.45
CA GLU A 168 -5.42 -22.67 17.44
C GLU A 168 -3.91 -23.02 17.57
N LYS A 169 -3.32 -23.51 16.47
CA LYS A 169 -1.94 -23.96 16.40
C LYS A 169 -1.09 -23.03 15.54
N VAL A 170 0.17 -22.93 15.92
CA VAL A 170 1.24 -22.32 15.12
C VAL A 170 2.12 -23.44 14.58
N TYR A 171 2.44 -23.36 13.29
CA TYR A 171 3.29 -24.28 12.56
C TYR A 171 4.59 -23.58 12.17
N ARG A 172 5.71 -24.31 12.14
CA ARG A 172 7.02 -23.86 11.67
C ARG A 172 7.72 -24.97 10.90
#